data_AF-A0A3N5TLZ9-F1
#
_entry.id   AF-A0A3N5TLZ9-F1
#
_cell.length_a   1.000
_cell.length_b   1.000
_cell.length_c   1.000
_cell.angle_alpha   90.00
_cell.angle_beta   90.00
_cell.angle_gamma   90.00
#
_symmetry.space_group_name_H-M   'P 1'
#
loop_
_entity.id
_entity.type
_entity.pdbx_description
1 polymer ?
#
loop_
_entity_poly.entity_id
_entity_poly.type
_entity_poly.pdbx_seq_one_letter_code
_entity_poly.pdbx_strand_id
1 'polypeptide(L)' 'WDKGLGTCWLTGPLKARADQIAAFLAVPQDRELVAIVTLGYPDHQPPMPPKKDVAQKTRWLGFD' A
#
# COMPACT_ATOMS: atom_id res chain seq x y z
N TRP A 1 5.52 15.88 0.01
CA TRP A 1 4.49 15.63 1.04
C TRP A 1 3.85 16.96 1.36
N ASP A 2 2.97 17.42 0.49
CA ASP A 2 2.64 18.85 0.45
C ASP A 2 1.57 19.21 1.51
N LYS A 3 0.88 18.18 2.00
CA LYS A 3 -0.12 18.27 3.08
C LYS A 3 0.41 17.80 4.44
N GLY A 4 1.68 17.39 4.54
CA GLY A 4 2.28 16.88 5.79
C GLY A 4 1.71 15.56 6.31
N LEU A 5 0.96 14.81 5.48
CA LEU A 5 0.36 13.52 5.87
C LEU A 5 1.33 12.36 5.65
N GLY A 6 1.33 11.39 6.55
CA GLY A 6 1.96 10.09 6.40
C GLY A 6 0.93 9.00 6.09
N THR A 7 1.39 7.91 5.47
CA THR A 7 0.54 6.76 5.10
C THR A 7 1.23 5.43 5.36
N CYS A 8 0.46 4.39 5.70
CA CYS A 8 0.96 3.01 5.75
C CYS A 8 0.00 2.05 5.06
N TRP A 9 0.54 1.18 4.20
CA TRP A 9 -0.20 0.09 3.58
C TRP A 9 -0.38 -1.06 4.58
N LEU A 10 -1.63 -1.48 4.79
CA LEU A 10 -1.98 -2.54 5.71
C LEU A 10 -2.30 -3.85 4.97
N THR A 11 -1.27 -4.47 4.38
CA THR A 11 -1.43 -5.77 3.68
C THR A 11 -1.81 -6.91 4.63
N GLY A 12 -1.37 -6.86 5.89
CA GLY A 12 -1.66 -7.91 6.89
C GLY A 12 -3.16 -8.09 7.17
N PRO A 13 -3.87 -7.02 7.57
CA PRO A 13 -5.33 -7.05 7.74
C PRO A 13 -6.07 -7.50 6.48
N LEU A 14 -5.64 -7.03 5.30
CA LEU A 14 -6.26 -7.44 4.04
C LEU A 14 -6.13 -8.96 3.83
N LYS A 15 -4.94 -9.53 4.04
CA LYS A 15 -4.73 -10.98 3.92
C LYS A 15 -5.49 -11.81 4.95
N ALA A 16 -5.60 -11.31 6.18
CA ALA A 16 -6.14 -12.10 7.29
C ALA A 16 -7.66 -11.96 7.45
N ARG A 17 -8.25 -10.86 6.97
CA ARG A 17 -9.59 -10.41 7.38
C ARG A 17 -10.35 -9.66 6.27
N ALA A 18 -9.95 -9.72 4.99
CA ALA A 18 -10.60 -8.98 3.89
C ALA A 18 -12.12 -9.14 3.88
N ASP A 19 -12.64 -10.37 3.94
CA ASP A 19 -14.09 -10.63 3.87
C ASP A 19 -14.85 -10.02 5.04
N GLN A 20 -14.29 -10.08 6.25
CA GLN A 20 -14.90 -9.49 7.45
C GLN A 20 -14.90 -7.96 7.37
N ILE A 21 -13.82 -7.37 6.86
CA ILE A 21 -13.70 -5.93 6.66
C ILE A 21 -14.68 -5.48 5.55
N ALA A 22 -14.77 -6.23 4.45
CA ALA A 22 -15.69 -5.97 3.35
C ALA A 22 -17.14 -6.05 3.81
N ALA A 23 -17.50 -7.07 4.57
CA ALA A 23 -18.83 -7.21 5.17
C ALA A 23 -19.15 -6.06 6.14
N PHE A 24 -18.21 -5.70 7.01
CA PHE A 24 -18.37 -4.59 7.95
C PHE A 24 -18.60 -3.24 7.24
N LEU A 25 -17.90 -3.02 6.13
CA LEU A 25 -18.04 -1.82 5.29
C LEU A 25 -19.20 -1.90 4.29
N ALA A 26 -19.97 -2.98 4.30
CA ALA A 26 -21.03 -3.26 3.32
C ALA A 26 -20.56 -3.14 1.86
N VAL A 27 -19.36 -3.63 1.57
CA VAL A 27 -18.80 -3.67 0.21
C VAL A 27 -19.66 -4.60 -0.67
N PRO A 28 -20.10 -4.15 -1.86
CA PRO A 28 -20.81 -4.99 -2.82
C PRO A 28 -20.04 -6.26 -3.21
N GLN A 29 -20.75 -7.36 -3.46
CA GLN A 29 -20.13 -8.66 -3.80
C GLN A 29 -19.38 -8.67 -5.15
N ASP A 30 -19.67 -7.71 -6.03
CA ASP A 30 -18.99 -7.51 -7.30
C ASP A 30 -17.74 -6.61 -7.19
N ARG A 31 -17.29 -6.33 -5.96
CA ARG A 31 -16.11 -5.50 -5.68
C ARG A 31 -15.14 -6.21 -4.74
N GLU A 32 -13.87 -5.86 -4.89
CA GLU A 32 -12.78 -6.37 -4.09
C GLU A 32 -12.09 -5.24 -3.31
N LEU A 33 -11.70 -5.52 -2.07
CA LEU A 33 -10.80 -4.64 -1.32
C LEU A 33 -9.36 -4.84 -1.82
N VAL A 34 -8.83 -3.85 -2.54
CA VAL A 34 -7.45 -3.91 -3.07
C VAL A 34 -6.41 -3.41 -2.06
N ALA A 35 -6.80 -2.47 -1.21
CA ALA A 35 -5.89 -1.77 -0.31
C ALA A 35 -6.60 -1.27 0.94
N ILE A 36 -5.86 -1.29 2.05
CA ILE A 36 -6.20 -0.55 3.27
C ILE A 36 -5.00 0.34 3.57
N VAL A 37 -5.24 1.64 3.69
CA VAL A 37 -4.19 2.65 3.88
C VAL A 37 -4.56 3.51 5.07
N THR A 38 -3.69 3.56 6.08
CA THR A 38 -3.82 4.55 7.15
C THR A 38 -3.37 5.91 6.66
N LEU A 39 -3.97 6.98 7.16
CA LEU A 39 -3.65 8.36 6.81
C LEU A 39 -3.70 9.23 8.07
N GLY A 40 -2.70 10.09 8.26
CA GLY A 40 -2.70 11.04 9.37
C GLY A 40 -1.46 11.93 9.38
N TYR A 41 -1.39 12.85 10.33
CA TYR A 41 -0.15 13.59 10.58
C TYR A 41 0.81 12.69 11.37
N PRO A 42 2.04 12.48 10.87
CA PRO A 42 3.00 11.59 11.51
C PRO A 42 3.47 12.18 12.84
N ASP A 43 3.57 11.34 13.87
CA ASP A 43 4.17 11.65 15.17
C ASP A 43 5.70 11.50 15.18
N HIS A 44 6.25 10.79 14.19
CA HIS A 44 7.69 10.63 13.97
C HIS A 44 8.03 10.44 12.48
N GLN A 45 9.30 10.62 12.12
CA GLN A 45 9.80 10.47 10.76
C GLN A 45 10.77 9.28 10.69
N PRO A 46 10.29 8.06 10.37
CA PRO A 46 11.15 6.89 10.30
C PRO A 46 12.17 7.02 9.14
N PRO A 47 13.38 6.46 9.28
CA PRO A 47 14.36 6.49 8.21
C PRO A 47 13.87 5.66 7.01
N MET A 48 14.25 6.08 5.80
CA MET A 48 13.93 5.32 4.59
C MET A 48 14.68 3.98 4.61
N PRO A 49 13.98 2.84 4.48
CA PRO A 49 14.65 1.54 4.39
C PRO A 49 15.48 1.48 3.09
N PRO A 50 16.62 0.77 3.11
CA PRO A 50 17.50 0.68 1.94
C PRO A 50 16.74 0.08 0.76
N LYS A 51 16.88 0.70 -0.41
CA LYS A 51 16.34 0.20 -1.67
C LYS A 51 17.42 -0.54 -2.43
N LYS A 52 17.03 -1.59 -3.17
CA LYS A 52 17.94 -2.28 -4.10
C LYS A 52 18.26 -1.34 -5.26
N ASP A 53 19.46 -1.50 -5.83
CA ASP A 53 19.86 -0.79 -7.04
C ASP A 53 18.87 -1.06 -8.17
N VAL A 54 18.40 0.01 -8.82
CA VAL A 54 17.45 -0.04 -9.92
C VAL A 54 18.01 -0.83 -11.10
N ALA A 55 19.32 -0.73 -11.36
CA ALA A 55 19.98 -1.47 -12.45
C ALA A 55 19.88 -3.00 -12.27
N GLN A 56 19.74 -3.47 -11.03
CA GLN A 56 19.51 -4.89 -10.73
C GLN A 56 18.04 -5.32 -10.86
N LYS A 57 17.12 -4.38 -11.05
CA LYS A 57 15.66 -4.60 -11.08
C LYS A 57 15.00 -4.27 -12.41
N THR A 58 15.70 -3.57 -13.29
CA THR A 58 15.19 -3.19 -14.61
C THR A 58 16.00 -3.85 -15.71
N ARG A 59 15.32 -4.34 -16.74
CA ARG A 59 15.95 -4.82 -17.99
C ARG A 59 15.31 -4.11 -19.16
N TRP A 60 16.13 -3.49 -20.00
CA TRP A 60 15.71 -2.95 -21.30
C TRP A 60 15.45 -4.11 -22.27
N LEU A 61 14.30 -4.13 -22.94
CA LEU A 61 13.95 -5.20 -23.89
C LEU A 61 14.17 -4.82 -25.36
N GLY A 62 14.50 -3.57 -25.65
CA GLY A 62 14.53 -3.07 -27.03
C GLY A 62 13.15 -2.68 -27.54
N PHE A 63 13.15 -2.12 -28.74
CA PHE A 63 11.99 -2.01 -29.61
C PHE A 63 12.39 -2.67 -30.93
N ASP A 64 11.48 -3.41 -31.56
CA ASP A 64 11.62 -3.79 -32.98
C ASP A 64 11.28 -2.60 -33.88
#